data_AF-A0A923ZXR0-F1
#
_entry.id   AF-A0A923ZXR0-F1
#
_cell.length_a   1.000
_cell.length_b   1.000
_cell.length_c   1.000
_cell.angle_alpha   90.00
_cell.angle_beta   90.00
_cell.angle_gamma   90.00
#
_symmetry.space_group_name_H-M   'P 1'
#
loop_
_entity.id
_entity.type
_entity.pdbx_description
1 polymer ?
#
loop_
_entity_poly.entity_id
_entity_poly.type
_entity_poly.pdbx_seq_one_letter_code
_entity_poly.pdbx_strand_id
1 'polypeptide(L)'
;SDYYSINKSTDGEHYEAVGTVKSNNSKTGGSYTFYDNNPTLGNSYYTLTSIDFDGSQSVSNIVSVQFLDSTKAYIFYNNNGTFQIQPLNQVVLTQINIYSLMGQLLKTVPVNNNLPINIDVSQLAKGQYYAQINSQNSTYTERFVVE
;
A
#
# COMPACT_ATOMS: atom_id res chain seq x y z
N SER A 1 -6.74 7.67 33.36
CA SER A 1 -7.09 6.48 32.56
C SER A 1 -6.59 5.23 33.25
N ASP A 2 -7.44 4.24 33.43
CA ASP A 2 -7.07 2.87 33.82
C ASP A 2 -6.39 2.14 32.64
N TYR A 3 -6.97 2.23 31.44
CA TYR A 3 -6.38 1.67 30.22
C TYR A 3 -6.85 2.42 28.97
N TYR A 4 -6.18 2.15 27.86
CA TYR A 4 -6.55 2.59 26.53
C TYR A 4 -6.97 1.39 25.70
N SER A 5 -8.13 1.47 25.06
CA SER A 5 -8.57 0.53 24.04
C SER A 5 -8.23 1.08 22.66
N ILE A 6 -7.55 0.27 21.86
CA ILE A 6 -7.21 0.59 20.47
C ILE A 6 -8.34 0.02 19.62
N ASN A 7 -9.00 0.89 18.87
CA ASN A 7 -10.09 0.48 17.98
C ASN A 7 -9.69 0.71 16.53
N LYS A 8 -10.05 -0.25 15.67
CA LYS A 8 -9.77 -0.25 14.23
C LYS A 8 -11.07 -0.31 13.44
N SER A 9 -11.11 0.37 12.31
CA SER A 9 -12.18 0.31 11.33
C SER A 9 -11.61 0.20 9.92
N THR A 10 -12.32 -0.48 9.03
CA THR A 10 -11.98 -0.54 7.58
C THR A 10 -12.88 0.32 6.71
N ASP A 11 -13.97 0.86 7.26
CA ASP A 11 -14.94 1.72 6.56
C ASP A 11 -15.00 3.15 7.13
N GLY A 12 -14.38 3.39 8.28
CA GLY A 12 -14.41 4.67 9.00
C GLY A 12 -15.69 4.89 9.82
N GLU A 13 -16.60 3.92 9.85
CA GLU A 13 -17.91 4.01 10.52
C GLU A 13 -18.02 3.00 11.67
N HIS A 14 -17.62 1.74 11.41
CA HIS A 14 -17.70 0.65 12.39
C HIS A 14 -16.33 0.35 12.96
N TYR A 15 -16.20 0.52 14.28
CA TYR A 15 -14.94 0.34 15.00
C TYR A 15 -15.00 -0.89 15.91
N GLU A 16 -13.97 -1.72 15.84
CA GLU A 16 -13.78 -2.90 16.68
C GLU A 16 -12.52 -2.76 17.52
N ALA A 17 -12.58 -3.23 18.77
CA ALA A 17 -11.42 -3.25 19.66
C ALA A 17 -10.40 -4.29 19.18
N VAL A 18 -9.20 -3.84 18.80
CA VAL A 18 -8.10 -4.69 18.33
C VAL A 18 -7.00 -4.86 19.37
N GLY A 19 -7.06 -4.13 20.47
CA GLY A 19 -6.13 -4.28 21.58
C GLY A 19 -6.40 -3.34 22.74
N THR A 20 -5.69 -3.56 23.84
CA THR A 20 -5.71 -2.69 25.01
C THR A 20 -4.31 -2.49 25.55
N VAL A 21 -3.99 -1.29 25.98
CA VAL A 21 -2.75 -0.97 26.68
C VAL A 21 -3.07 -0.41 28.05
N LYS A 22 -2.54 -1.05 29.10
CA LYS A 22 -2.74 -0.60 30.47
C LYS A 22 -2.03 0.74 30.70
N SER A 23 -2.72 1.68 31.32
CA SER A 23 -2.13 2.95 31.72
C SER A 23 -1.22 2.73 32.93
N ASN A 24 -0.04 3.37 32.92
CA ASN A 24 0.85 3.42 34.05
C ASN A 24 0.49 4.52 35.07
N ASN A 25 -0.57 5.30 34.80
CA ASN A 25 -1.06 6.40 35.65
C ASN A 25 0.03 7.40 36.07
N SER A 26 1.04 7.60 35.21
CA SER A 26 2.09 8.58 35.45
C SER A 26 1.52 10.00 35.49
N LYS A 27 1.78 10.73 36.58
CA LYS A 27 1.37 12.15 36.75
C LYS A 27 2.01 13.10 35.73
N THR A 28 3.10 12.68 35.07
CA THR A 28 3.81 13.45 34.05
C THR A 28 3.48 13.00 32.62
N GLY A 29 2.47 12.14 32.45
CA GLY A 29 2.20 11.46 31.19
C GLY A 29 3.10 10.24 30.98
N GLY A 30 2.69 9.37 30.06
CA GLY A 30 3.41 8.16 29.68
C GLY A 30 3.33 7.95 28.16
N SER A 31 4.39 7.36 27.61
CA SER A 31 4.40 6.91 26.21
C SER A 31 4.04 5.44 26.15
N TYR A 32 3.15 5.09 25.24
CA TYR A 32 2.63 3.74 25.06
C TYR A 32 2.75 3.34 23.59
N THR A 33 2.94 2.06 23.35
CA THR A 33 3.07 1.50 22.00
C THR A 33 2.17 0.28 21.87
N PHE A 34 1.49 0.19 20.74
CA PHE A 34 0.73 -0.97 20.30
C PHE A 34 1.08 -1.27 18.84
N TYR A 35 1.17 -2.56 18.50
CA TYR A 35 1.43 -3.02 17.14
C TYR A 35 0.24 -3.82 16.63
N ASP A 36 -0.38 -3.38 15.54
CA ASP A 36 -1.32 -4.21 14.79
C ASP A 36 -0.52 -5.19 13.92
N ASN A 37 -0.50 -6.46 14.32
CA ASN A 37 0.21 -7.52 13.61
C ASN A 37 -0.61 -8.11 12.44
N ASN A 38 -1.87 -7.69 12.27
CA ASN A 38 -2.75 -8.13 11.18
C ASN A 38 -3.39 -6.91 10.48
N PRO A 39 -2.57 -6.03 9.84
CA PRO A 39 -3.10 -4.87 9.13
C PRO A 39 -3.96 -5.30 7.94
N THR A 40 -5.03 -4.54 7.69
CA THR A 40 -5.92 -4.81 6.55
C THR A 40 -5.38 -4.08 5.33
N LEU A 41 -5.33 -4.76 4.18
CA LEU A 41 -4.98 -4.12 2.90
C LEU A 41 -5.94 -2.97 2.58
N GLY A 42 -5.39 -1.86 2.09
CA GLY A 42 -6.15 -0.63 1.85
C GLY A 42 -6.15 0.28 3.07
N ASN A 43 -7.23 1.02 3.27
CA ASN A 43 -7.33 1.98 4.36
C ASN A 43 -7.74 1.27 5.66
N SER A 44 -7.07 1.61 6.76
CA SER A 44 -7.47 1.28 8.12
C SER A 44 -7.50 2.57 8.94
N TYR A 45 -8.54 2.72 9.76
CA TYR A 45 -8.75 3.88 10.62
C TYR A 45 -8.60 3.45 12.07
N TYR A 46 -7.76 4.13 12.83
CA TYR A 46 -7.50 3.83 14.23
C TYR A 46 -7.96 4.98 15.11
N THR A 47 -8.53 4.63 16.25
CA THR A 47 -8.83 5.57 17.34
C THR A 47 -8.51 4.93 18.69
N LEU A 48 -8.27 5.76 19.68
CA LEU A 48 -8.03 5.34 21.06
C LEU A 48 -9.23 5.75 21.90
N THR A 49 -9.75 4.81 22.68
CA THR A 49 -10.68 5.13 23.76
C THR A 49 -9.94 4.99 25.07
N SER A 50 -9.77 6.10 25.80
CA SER A 50 -9.32 6.11 27.19
C SER A 50 -10.48 5.71 28.09
N ILE A 51 -10.26 4.75 28.98
CA ILE A 51 -11.21 4.34 30.01
C ILE A 51 -10.61 4.67 31.38
N ASP A 52 -11.34 5.42 32.20
CA ASP A 52 -10.97 5.77 33.57
C ASP A 52 -11.47 4.72 34.58
N PHE A 53 -10.96 4.78 35.82
CA PHE A 53 -11.28 3.80 36.87
C PHE A 53 -12.77 3.78 37.27
N ASP A 54 -13.49 4.87 37.02
CA ASP A 54 -14.93 4.99 37.24
C ASP A 54 -15.76 4.53 36.03
N GLY A 55 -15.10 4.09 34.96
CA GLY A 55 -15.72 3.68 33.70
C GLY A 55 -15.97 4.82 32.71
N SER A 56 -15.60 6.06 33.04
CA SER A 56 -15.70 7.20 32.13
C SER A 56 -14.83 6.97 30.89
N GLN A 57 -15.32 7.40 29.72
CA GLN A 57 -14.66 7.16 28.44
C GLN A 57 -14.36 8.47 27.71
N SER A 58 -13.24 8.51 27.01
CA SER A 58 -12.87 9.62 26.12
C SER A 58 -12.22 9.08 24.86
N VAL A 59 -12.69 9.53 23.70
CA VAL A 59 -12.22 9.06 22.39
C VAL A 59 -11.25 10.08 21.78
N SER A 60 -10.15 9.60 21.21
CA SER A 60 -9.18 10.44 20.51
C SER A 60 -9.67 10.84 19.12
N ASN A 61 -8.88 11.66 18.44
CA ASN A 61 -9.00 11.80 16.98
C ASN A 61 -8.74 10.47 16.27
N ILE A 62 -9.30 10.35 15.06
CA ILE A 62 -9.08 9.22 14.17
C ILE A 62 -7.78 9.44 13.39
N VAL A 63 -6.99 8.37 13.21
CA VAL A 63 -5.79 8.34 12.37
C VAL A 63 -6.01 7.32 11.25
N SER A 64 -5.83 7.75 10.01
CA SER A 64 -5.90 6.88 8.84
C SER A 64 -4.52 6.36 8.47
N VAL A 65 -4.41 5.06 8.22
CA VAL A 65 -3.21 4.38 7.74
C VAL A 65 -3.59 3.55 6.51
N GLN A 66 -2.87 3.75 5.41
CA GLN A 66 -3.03 2.93 4.22
C GLN A 66 -1.97 1.83 4.20
N PHE A 67 -2.40 0.58 4.29
CA PHE A 67 -1.51 -0.57 4.16
C PHE A 67 -1.58 -1.12 2.74
N LEU A 68 -0.54 -0.86 1.95
CA LEU A 68 -0.47 -1.33 0.57
C LEU A 68 0.07 -2.76 0.53
N ASP A 69 -0.50 -3.57 -0.35
CA ASP A 69 -0.02 -4.93 -0.59
C ASP A 69 1.42 -4.87 -1.09
N SER A 70 2.35 -5.38 -0.28
CA SER A 70 3.78 -5.35 -0.58
C SER A 70 4.14 -6.11 -1.85
N THR A 71 3.24 -6.97 -2.34
CA THR A 71 3.43 -7.76 -3.56
C THR A 71 2.88 -7.12 -4.83
N LYS A 72 2.08 -6.04 -4.73
CA LYS A 72 1.30 -5.48 -5.85
C LYS A 72 1.53 -3.99 -6.13
N ALA A 73 2.46 -3.35 -5.44
CA ALA A 73 2.51 -1.90 -5.41
C ALA A 73 3.48 -1.35 -6.48
N TYR A 74 2.98 -1.16 -7.71
CA TYR A 74 3.67 -0.44 -8.78
C TYR A 74 2.90 0.82 -9.14
N ILE A 75 3.59 1.94 -9.36
CA ILE A 75 2.99 3.14 -9.94
C ILE A 75 3.38 3.24 -11.41
N PHE A 76 2.38 3.53 -12.25
CA PHE A 76 2.51 3.71 -13.69
C PHE A 76 2.25 5.16 -14.05
N TYR A 77 3.21 5.79 -14.75
CA TYR A 77 3.04 7.11 -15.35
C TYR A 77 3.30 7.01 -16.85
N ASN A 78 2.45 7.63 -17.67
CA ASN A 78 2.66 7.75 -19.11
C ASN A 78 2.94 9.23 -19.45
N ASN A 79 4.10 9.51 -20.01
CA ASN A 79 4.48 10.82 -20.53
C ASN A 79 5.05 10.65 -21.93
N ASN A 80 4.41 11.27 -22.93
CA ASN A 80 4.96 11.51 -24.26
C ASN A 80 5.70 10.30 -24.89
N GLY A 81 5.04 9.13 -24.97
CA GLY A 81 5.61 7.93 -25.59
C GLY A 81 6.59 7.14 -24.72
N THR A 82 6.74 7.50 -23.45
CA THR A 82 7.47 6.73 -22.44
C THR A 82 6.56 6.38 -21.27
N PHE A 83 6.74 5.19 -20.71
CA PHE A 83 6.09 4.81 -19.47
C PHE A 83 7.12 4.58 -18.36
N GLN A 84 6.73 4.89 -17.14
CA GLN A 84 7.56 4.72 -15.96
C GLN A 84 6.92 3.72 -15.01
N ILE A 85 7.72 2.78 -14.51
CA ILE A 85 7.33 1.84 -13.46
C ILE A 85 8.17 2.12 -12.22
N GLN A 86 7.49 2.43 -11.12
CA GLN A 86 8.11 2.59 -9.81
C GLN A 86 7.54 1.53 -8.84
N PRO A 87 8.34 0.57 -8.36
CA PRO A 87 7.93 -0.28 -7.25
C PRO A 87 7.85 0.57 -5.98
N LEU A 88 6.81 0.35 -5.19
CA LEU A 88 6.53 1.04 -3.92
C LEU A 88 7.21 0.37 -2.71
N ASN A 89 7.82 -0.80 -2.87
CA ASN A 89 8.45 -1.58 -1.81
C ASN A 89 9.80 -2.20 -2.27
N GLN A 90 10.48 -2.93 -1.38
CA GLN A 90 11.72 -3.69 -1.68
C GLN A 90 11.49 -4.91 -2.60
N VAL A 91 10.52 -4.82 -3.51
CA VAL A 91 10.24 -5.88 -4.49
C VAL A 91 11.38 -5.94 -5.49
N VAL A 92 12.04 -7.09 -5.55
CA VAL A 92 13.07 -7.36 -6.55
C VAL A 92 12.38 -7.76 -7.85
N LEU A 93 12.34 -6.80 -8.77
CA LEU A 93 11.88 -7.02 -10.13
C LEU A 93 12.87 -7.90 -10.89
N THR A 94 12.34 -8.84 -11.67
CA THR A 94 13.14 -9.76 -12.49
C THR A 94 13.08 -9.39 -13.96
N GLN A 95 11.88 -9.10 -14.48
CA GLN A 95 11.67 -8.81 -15.89
C GLN A 95 10.36 -8.05 -16.10
N ILE A 96 10.34 -7.13 -17.06
CA ILE A 96 9.10 -6.50 -17.52
C ILE A 96 8.88 -6.89 -18.98
N ASN A 97 7.67 -7.34 -19.32
CA ASN A 97 7.27 -7.75 -20.65
C ASN A 97 6.11 -6.90 -21.14
N ILE A 98 6.11 -6.55 -22.43
CA ILE A 98 5.03 -5.81 -23.08
C ILE A 98 4.36 -6.74 -24.09
N TYR A 99 3.05 -6.87 -23.96
CA TYR A 99 2.22 -7.72 -24.80
C TYR A 99 1.20 -6.91 -25.59
N SER A 100 0.87 -7.37 -26.80
CA SER A 100 -0.31 -6.92 -27.53
C SER A 100 -1.59 -7.41 -26.88
N LEU A 101 -2.75 -6.87 -27.28
CA LEU A 101 -4.07 -7.38 -26.88
C LEU A 101 -4.30 -8.87 -27.21
N MET A 102 -3.59 -9.38 -28.22
CA MET A 102 -3.66 -10.79 -28.64
C MET A 102 -2.67 -11.67 -27.87
N GLY A 103 -1.97 -11.13 -26.87
CA GLY A 103 -1.00 -11.86 -26.05
C GLY A 103 0.37 -12.07 -26.71
N GLN A 104 0.65 -11.41 -27.84
CA GLN A 104 1.96 -11.48 -28.49
C GLN A 104 2.98 -10.66 -27.69
N LEU A 105 4.12 -11.26 -27.33
CA LEU A 105 5.24 -10.54 -26.71
C LEU A 105 5.86 -9.58 -27.73
N LEU A 106 5.83 -8.28 -27.43
CA LEU A 106 6.35 -7.21 -28.29
C LEU A 106 7.71 -6.70 -27.82
N LYS A 107 7.93 -6.64 -26.51
CA LYS A 107 9.16 -6.11 -25.93
C LYS A 107 9.45 -6.74 -24.57
N THR A 108 10.72 -7.04 -24.33
CA THR A 108 11.24 -7.37 -23.01
C THR A 108 12.12 -6.24 -22.54
N VAL A 109 11.90 -5.78 -21.31
CA VAL A 109 12.69 -4.72 -20.68
C VAL A 109 13.53 -5.34 -19.57
N PRO A 110 14.86 -5.21 -19.66
CA PRO A 110 15.73 -5.62 -18.58
C PRO A 110 15.52 -4.70 -17.38
N VAL A 111 15.34 -5.30 -16.21
CA VAL A 111 15.25 -4.57 -14.94
C VAL A 111 16.68 -4.30 -14.47
N ASN A 112 17.03 -3.03 -14.29
CA ASN A 112 18.18 -2.63 -13.51
C ASN A 112 17.69 -2.05 -12.17
N ASN A 113 18.54 -2.03 -11.14
CA ASN A 113 18.18 -1.48 -9.83
C ASN A 113 18.00 0.06 -9.83
N ASN A 114 17.96 0.70 -11.01
CA ASN A 114 17.73 2.12 -11.14
C ASN A 114 16.23 2.39 -11.28
N LEU A 115 15.67 2.99 -10.24
CA LEU A 115 14.25 3.35 -10.18
C LEU A 115 14.08 4.87 -10.36
N PRO A 116 13.01 5.32 -11.05
CA PRO A 116 12.00 4.52 -11.74
C PRO A 116 12.53 3.87 -13.03
N ILE A 117 11.95 2.73 -13.40
CA ILE A 117 12.28 2.06 -14.67
C ILE A 117 11.54 2.80 -15.79
N ASN A 118 12.32 3.44 -16.67
CA ASN A 118 11.81 4.15 -17.83
C ASN A 118 11.76 3.20 -19.02
N ILE A 119 10.62 3.18 -19.70
CA ILE A 119 10.39 2.28 -20.82
C ILE A 119 9.83 3.07 -21.99
N ASP A 120 10.59 3.08 -23.07
CA ASP A 120 10.22 3.71 -24.31
C ASP A 120 9.23 2.83 -25.11
N VAL A 121 8.06 3.38 -25.43
CA VAL A 121 7.02 2.78 -26.27
C VAL A 121 6.72 3.59 -27.52
N SER A 122 7.55 4.59 -27.84
CA SER A 122 7.41 5.43 -29.03
C SER A 122 7.40 4.64 -30.35
N GLN A 123 7.99 3.44 -30.35
CA GLN A 123 8.04 2.55 -31.51
C GLN A 123 6.77 1.68 -31.66
N LEU A 124 5.90 1.64 -30.65
CA LEU A 124 4.64 0.92 -30.73
C LEU A 124 3.60 1.76 -31.49
N ALA A 125 2.76 1.09 -32.27
CA ALA A 125 1.62 1.75 -32.88
C ALA A 125 0.65 2.26 -31.80
N LYS A 126 -0.18 3.25 -32.17
CA LYS A 126 -1.25 3.72 -31.29
C LYS A 126 -2.23 2.57 -31.02
N GLY A 127 -2.54 2.33 -29.74
CA GLY A 127 -3.34 1.17 -29.35
C GLY A 127 -3.23 0.80 -27.88
N GLN A 128 -3.92 -0.29 -27.49
CA GLN A 128 -3.89 -0.81 -26.13
C GLN A 128 -2.89 -1.97 -26.00
N TYR A 129 -2.24 -2.05 -24.85
CA TYR A 129 -1.20 -3.02 -24.56
C TYR A 129 -1.27 -3.48 -23.10
N TYR A 130 -0.59 -4.57 -22.80
CA TYR A 130 -0.40 -5.05 -21.43
C TYR A 130 1.07 -4.99 -21.05
N ALA A 131 1.37 -4.40 -19.89
CA ALA A 131 2.65 -4.49 -19.24
C ALA A 131 2.57 -5.59 -18.17
N GLN A 132 3.37 -6.63 -18.31
CA GLN A 132 3.54 -7.67 -17.31
C GLN A 132 4.82 -7.43 -16.53
N ILE A 133 4.69 -7.26 -15.23
CA ILE A 133 5.76 -6.96 -14.29
C ILE A 133 6.03 -8.22 -13.48
N ASN A 134 7.18 -8.83 -13.69
CA ASN A 134 7.59 -10.04 -12.98
C ASN A 134 8.55 -9.67 -11.85
N SER A 135 8.30 -10.26 -10.68
CA SER A 135 9.18 -10.26 -9.52
C SER A 135 9.59 -11.69 -9.20
N GLN A 136 10.42 -11.90 -8.17
CA GLN A 136 10.77 -13.25 -7.72
C GLN A 136 9.55 -14.07 -7.26
N ASN A 137 8.52 -13.41 -6.72
CA ASN A 137 7.41 -14.08 -6.01
C ASN A 137 6.04 -13.85 -6.67
N SER A 138 5.94 -12.95 -7.65
CA SER A 138 4.66 -12.58 -8.24
C SER A 138 4.80 -12.05 -9.66
N THR A 139 3.72 -12.20 -10.43
CA THR A 139 3.52 -11.57 -11.73
C THR A 139 2.32 -10.65 -11.65
N TYR A 140 2.51 -9.39 -12.02
CA TYR A 140 1.46 -8.38 -12.12
C TYR A 140 1.24 -8.00 -13.58
N THR A 141 0.02 -7.64 -13.97
CA THR A 141 -0.28 -7.19 -15.34
C THR A 141 -1.12 -5.93 -15.30
N GLU A 142 -0.64 -4.87 -15.94
CA GLU A 142 -1.32 -3.59 -16.08
C GLU A 142 -1.69 -3.34 -17.53
N ARG A 143 -2.87 -2.77 -17.78
CA ARG A 143 -3.25 -2.33 -19.13
C ARG A 143 -2.85 -0.87 -19.32
N PHE A 144 -2.24 -0.55 -20.45
CA PHE A 144 -1.93 0.83 -20.83
C PHE A 144 -2.29 1.14 -22.29
N VAL A 145 -2.30 2.42 -22.63
CA VAL A 145 -2.64 2.93 -23.97
C VAL A 145 -1.47 3.75 -24.50
N VAL A 146 -1.12 3.55 -25.76
CA VAL A 146 -0.19 4.39 -26.53
C VAL A 146 -1.04 5.28 -27.44
N GLU A 147 -0.88 6.60 -27.28
CA GLU A 147 -1.66 7.63 -27.99
C GLU A 147 -0.97 8.23 -29.21
#